data_AF-A0A7C3APM5-F1
#
_entry.id   AF-A0A7C3APM5-F1
#
_cell.length_a   1.000
_cell.length_b   1.000
_cell.length_c   1.000
_cell.angle_alpha   90.00
_cell.angle_beta   90.00
_cell.angle_gamma   90.00
#
_symmetry.space_group_name_H-M   'P 1'
#
loop_
_entity.id
_entity.type
_entity.pdbx_description
1 polymer ?
#
loop_
_entity_poly.entity_id
_entity_poly.type
_entity_poly.pdbx_seq_one_letter_code
_entity_poly.pdbx_strand_id
1 'polypeptide(L)'
;MMKLKLNLGMLAIAMAVVVGAGPAMAQPDCEDMPLTPMPPSPGDFNFCGALDTVYCSLAPLSGAVPEIAMFAGLVMCETADINGEPIEEEPYVQPNGMLDGEYELGVIAAVLNNPAFNQNGLTHADTLAAFDNNFTILKTTVVDALTAVGYLEMVNMMAPYLIDSLSYALAGYAILGDDNSLAALDALLGLLADIGVTPPDPEDFTTMGAWFAHDADADGDGCTNREEYAAYAGAGAATYVENALNPAVFPEGCGAEGEGEGEGEIPGEVVIVGPGLVEVNSRLELRAVTALTGTFTWLKNEELLEDETGSSLVIDNVNESDSGAYRVIVDTGGKAL
;
A
#
# COMPACT_ATOMS: atom_id res chain seq x y z
N MET A 1 32.51 23.33 10.43
CA MET A 1 31.11 23.82 10.48
C MET A 1 30.56 23.78 9.07
N MET A 2 30.14 22.60 8.64
CA MET A 2 29.54 22.37 7.33
C MET A 2 28.09 22.82 7.46
N LYS A 3 27.76 23.94 6.81
CA LYS A 3 26.37 24.40 6.72
C LYS A 3 25.67 23.44 5.77
N LEU A 4 24.96 22.45 6.31
CA LEU A 4 23.87 21.80 5.59
C LEU A 4 22.89 22.91 5.22
N LYS A 5 22.94 23.36 3.97
CA LYS A 5 21.77 23.96 3.33
C LYS A 5 20.88 22.80 2.92
N LEU A 6 20.28 22.14 3.91
CA LEU A 6 19.00 21.51 3.69
C LEU A 6 18.10 22.69 3.26
N ASN A 7 17.52 22.66 2.07
CA ASN A 7 16.86 23.82 1.48
C ASN A 7 15.48 24.03 2.14
N LEU A 8 15.48 24.31 3.45
CA LEU A 8 14.34 24.46 4.37
C LEU A 8 13.28 25.47 3.90
N GLY A 9 13.59 26.36 2.96
CA GLY A 9 12.65 27.37 2.48
C GLY A 9 11.58 26.86 1.51
N MET A 10 11.76 25.67 0.93
CA MET A 10 10.84 25.11 -0.06
C MET A 10 9.71 24.29 0.59
N LEU A 11 9.98 23.69 1.76
CA LEU A 11 9.01 22.88 2.53
C LEU A 11 7.84 23.71 3.12
N ALA A 12 8.12 24.97 3.47
CA ALA A 12 7.23 25.78 4.31
C ALA A 12 6.19 26.63 3.55
N ILE A 13 6.28 26.75 2.22
CA ILE A 13 5.45 27.69 1.43
C ILE A 13 4.30 27.00 0.67
N ALA A 14 4.39 25.70 0.39
CA ALA A 14 3.44 24.99 -0.47
C ALA A 14 2.13 24.55 0.22
N MET A 15 2.13 24.25 1.52
CA MET A 15 0.98 23.62 2.18
C MET A 15 -0.08 24.57 2.78
N ALA A 16 -0.04 25.87 2.47
CA ALA A 16 -1.01 26.85 3.00
C ALA A 16 -2.44 26.69 2.45
N VAL A 17 -2.71 25.68 1.59
CA VAL A 17 -3.97 25.55 0.84
C VAL A 17 -4.87 24.41 1.34
N VAL A 18 -4.38 23.44 2.13
CA VAL A 18 -5.13 22.20 2.44
C VAL A 18 -6.00 22.27 3.71
N VAL A 19 -5.81 23.24 4.60
CA VAL A 19 -6.57 23.29 5.86
C VAL A 19 -7.92 24.01 5.68
N GLY A 20 -8.91 23.29 5.15
CA GLY A 20 -10.31 23.63 5.39
C GLY A 20 -10.57 23.56 6.90
N ALA A 21 -10.98 24.68 7.50
CA ALA A 21 -11.26 24.78 8.92
C ALA A 21 -12.47 23.90 9.33
N GLY A 22 -12.19 22.63 9.61
CA GLY A 22 -13.06 21.73 10.37
C GLY A 22 -13.10 22.10 11.85
N PRO A 23 -14.00 21.49 12.65
CA PRO A 23 -14.02 21.66 14.10
C PRO A 23 -12.65 21.30 14.70
N ALA A 24 -12.31 21.89 15.84
CA ALA A 24 -11.03 21.66 16.51
C ALA A 24 -10.81 20.16 16.77
N MET A 25 -9.87 19.58 16.03
CA MET A 25 -9.49 18.16 16.05
C MET A 25 -8.93 17.80 17.43
N ALA A 26 -9.19 16.58 17.91
CA ALA A 26 -8.68 16.13 19.19
C ALA A 26 -7.24 15.65 19.01
N GLN A 27 -6.27 16.40 19.56
CA GLN A 27 -4.88 15.94 19.53
C GLN A 27 -4.72 14.64 20.35
N PRO A 28 -3.86 13.71 19.90
CA PRO A 28 -3.63 12.47 20.63
C PRO A 28 -2.99 12.75 22.00
N ASP A 29 -3.28 11.88 22.96
CA ASP A 29 -2.67 11.93 24.29
C ASP A 29 -1.23 11.39 24.23
N CYS A 30 -0.27 12.29 24.31
CA CYS A 30 1.16 11.97 24.25
C CYS A 30 1.80 11.66 25.62
N GLU A 31 1.02 11.53 26.71
CA GLU A 31 1.56 11.28 28.05
C GLU A 31 2.12 9.86 28.22
N ASP A 32 1.45 8.84 27.65
CA ASP A 32 1.76 7.41 27.85
C ASP A 32 2.23 6.73 26.54
N MET A 33 3.43 7.07 26.07
CA MET A 33 4.05 6.46 24.87
C MET A 33 4.82 5.15 25.16
N PRO A 34 4.89 4.20 24.22
CA PRO A 34 4.24 4.22 22.90
C PRO A 34 2.76 3.84 23.01
N LEU A 35 1.93 4.39 22.11
CA LEU A 35 0.48 4.14 22.07
C LEU A 35 0.13 2.81 21.37
N THR A 36 1.13 2.14 20.81
CA THR A 36 1.05 0.79 20.25
C THR A 36 2.11 -0.11 20.91
N PRO A 37 1.78 -1.31 21.39
CA PRO A 37 2.75 -2.23 21.95
C PRO A 37 3.78 -2.69 20.91
N MET A 38 5.07 -2.68 21.30
CA MET A 38 6.20 -3.08 20.45
C MET A 38 7.08 -4.11 21.17
N PRO A 39 7.40 -5.27 20.55
CA PRO A 39 6.85 -5.75 19.27
C PRO A 39 5.35 -6.06 19.38
N PRO A 40 4.58 -5.91 18.29
CA PRO A 40 3.16 -6.25 18.31
C PRO A 40 2.95 -7.76 18.50
N SER A 41 1.78 -8.11 19.01
CA SER A 41 1.31 -9.49 19.08
C SER A 41 -0.17 -9.55 18.68
N PRO A 42 -0.71 -10.73 18.27
CA PRO A 42 -2.12 -10.81 17.91
C PRO A 42 -3.03 -10.35 19.06
N GLY A 43 -3.89 -9.37 18.78
CA GLY A 43 -4.72 -8.65 19.74
C GLY A 43 -4.23 -7.23 20.05
N ASP A 44 -2.96 -6.93 19.73
CA ASP A 44 -2.30 -5.66 20.03
C ASP A 44 -1.85 -4.90 18.77
N PHE A 45 -2.10 -5.40 17.56
CA PHE A 45 -1.81 -4.65 16.33
C PHE A 45 -2.68 -3.39 16.27
N ASN A 46 -2.05 -2.22 16.21
CA ASN A 46 -2.71 -0.93 16.27
C ASN A 46 -1.92 0.11 15.46
N PHE A 47 -2.29 0.30 14.19
CA PHE A 47 -1.68 1.29 13.30
C PHE A 47 -2.04 2.72 13.68
N CYS A 48 -3.26 2.96 14.17
CA CYS A 48 -3.67 4.25 14.72
C CYS A 48 -2.73 4.70 15.86
N GLY A 49 -2.49 3.82 16.83
CA GLY A 49 -1.52 4.06 17.90
C GLY A 49 -0.09 4.23 17.39
N ALA A 50 0.30 3.56 16.31
CA ALA A 50 1.62 3.75 15.69
C ALA A 50 1.74 5.17 15.09
N LEU A 51 0.76 5.61 14.30
CA LEU A 51 0.68 6.94 13.71
C LEU A 51 0.70 8.04 14.77
N ASP A 52 -0.12 7.91 15.81
CA ASP A 52 -0.13 8.87 16.91
C ASP A 52 1.18 8.84 17.72
N THR A 53 1.84 7.69 17.86
CA THR A 53 3.18 7.60 18.46
C THR A 53 4.21 8.34 17.61
N VAL A 54 4.12 8.26 16.27
CA VAL A 54 4.96 9.05 15.37
C VAL A 54 4.69 10.54 15.61
N TYR A 55 3.43 10.98 15.55
CA TYR A 55 3.03 12.37 15.82
C TYR A 55 3.61 12.88 17.15
N CYS A 56 3.39 12.15 18.24
CA CYS A 56 3.88 12.52 19.57
C CYS A 56 5.41 12.54 19.66
N SER A 57 6.08 11.62 18.97
CA SER A 57 7.55 11.55 18.90
C SER A 57 8.18 12.70 18.10
N LEU A 58 7.41 13.36 17.24
CA LEU A 58 7.87 14.52 16.47
C LEU A 58 7.83 15.83 17.28
N ALA A 59 7.05 15.91 18.36
CA ALA A 59 6.93 17.13 19.16
C ALA A 59 8.27 17.64 19.73
N PRO A 60 9.16 16.82 20.32
CA PRO A 60 10.49 17.26 20.76
C PRO A 60 11.38 17.79 19.63
N LEU A 61 11.11 17.37 18.38
CA LEU A 61 11.88 17.76 17.20
C LEU A 61 11.31 19.05 16.54
N SER A 62 10.01 19.30 16.71
CA SER A 62 9.29 20.45 16.12
C SER A 62 9.84 21.82 16.53
N GLY A 63 10.40 21.93 17.74
CA GLY A 63 11.02 23.18 18.22
C GLY A 63 12.33 23.53 17.50
N ALA A 64 12.96 22.57 16.83
CA ALA A 64 14.19 22.77 16.05
C ALA A 64 13.92 22.96 14.55
N VAL A 65 12.82 22.39 14.04
CA VAL A 65 12.47 22.35 12.62
C VAL A 65 10.95 22.53 12.51
N PRO A 66 10.44 23.76 12.30
CA PRO A 66 9.00 24.04 12.21
C PRO A 66 8.25 23.17 11.19
N GLU A 67 8.94 22.73 10.15
CA GLU A 67 8.44 21.86 9.10
C GLU A 67 7.99 20.47 9.63
N ILE A 68 8.60 20.02 10.74
CA ILE A 68 8.21 18.77 11.42
C ILE A 68 6.78 18.85 11.97
N ALA A 69 6.32 20.04 12.40
CA ALA A 69 4.96 20.20 12.89
C ALA A 69 3.90 20.04 11.79
N MET A 70 4.26 20.36 10.54
CA MET A 70 3.37 20.20 9.38
C MET A 70 3.29 18.74 8.95
N PHE A 71 4.44 18.07 8.90
CA PHE A 71 4.49 16.62 8.65
C PHE A 71 3.74 15.83 9.73
N ALA A 72 3.88 16.23 11.00
CA ALA A 72 3.16 15.59 12.10
C ALA A 72 1.65 15.56 11.85
N GLY A 73 1.05 16.65 11.36
CA GLY A 73 -0.38 16.70 11.06
C GLY A 73 -0.84 15.72 9.97
N LEU A 74 0.04 15.32 9.04
CA LEU A 74 -0.27 14.36 7.99
C LEU A 74 -0.29 12.91 8.49
N VAL A 75 0.39 12.63 9.61
CA VAL A 75 0.55 11.28 10.16
C VAL A 75 -0.21 11.09 11.48
N MET A 76 -1.21 11.93 11.76
CA MET A 76 -2.13 11.71 12.88
C MET A 76 -3.17 10.67 12.49
N CYS A 77 -3.50 9.76 13.39
CA CYS A 77 -4.44 8.69 13.09
C CYS A 77 -5.80 9.19 12.57
N GLU A 78 -6.37 10.23 13.20
CA GLU A 78 -7.70 10.77 12.86
C GLU A 78 -7.77 11.38 11.45
N THR A 79 -6.63 11.79 10.88
CA THR A 79 -6.60 12.60 9.64
C THR A 79 -5.62 12.11 8.59
N ALA A 80 -4.88 11.05 8.85
CA ALA A 80 -3.95 10.48 7.88
C ALA A 80 -4.73 9.99 6.66
N ASP A 81 -4.32 10.48 5.50
CA ASP A 81 -4.76 10.11 4.15
C ASP A 81 -3.60 10.53 3.22
N ILE A 82 -2.53 9.74 3.24
CA ILE A 82 -1.22 10.05 2.63
C ILE A 82 -0.82 9.08 1.52
N ASN A 83 -1.71 8.17 1.14
CA ASN A 83 -1.47 7.09 0.19
C ASN A 83 -2.19 7.29 -1.16
N GLY A 84 -2.57 8.54 -1.50
CA GLY A 84 -3.08 8.89 -2.81
C GLY A 84 -1.96 9.20 -3.82
N GLU A 85 -2.36 9.78 -4.96
CA GLU A 85 -1.44 10.03 -6.07
C GLU A 85 -0.26 10.93 -5.61
N PRO A 86 0.99 10.56 -5.93
CA PRO A 86 2.14 11.40 -5.65
C PRO A 86 2.06 12.69 -6.48
N ILE A 87 2.55 13.79 -5.93
CA ILE A 87 2.59 15.07 -6.63
C ILE A 87 3.98 15.70 -6.61
N GLU A 88 4.26 16.50 -7.64
CA GLU A 88 5.54 17.19 -7.81
C GLU A 88 5.74 18.34 -6.81
N GLU A 89 4.66 18.79 -6.17
CA GLU A 89 4.67 19.87 -5.19
C GLU A 89 4.29 19.33 -3.82
N GLU A 90 4.77 19.95 -2.76
CA GLU A 90 4.48 19.46 -1.41
C GLU A 90 3.02 19.72 -0.96
N PRO A 91 2.39 18.78 -0.22
CA PRO A 91 2.94 17.49 0.22
C PRO A 91 3.12 16.54 -0.95
N TYR A 92 4.28 15.86 -1.06
CA TYR A 92 4.62 14.97 -2.19
C TYR A 92 3.62 13.81 -2.42
N VAL A 93 2.58 13.74 -1.60
CA VAL A 93 1.49 12.77 -1.57
C VAL A 93 0.17 13.52 -1.41
N GLN A 94 -0.87 13.07 -2.11
CA GLN A 94 -2.24 13.57 -1.95
C GLN A 94 -3.13 12.57 -1.20
N PRO A 95 -4.26 13.02 -0.65
CA PRO A 95 -5.28 12.12 -0.14
C PRO A 95 -5.96 11.33 -1.26
N ASN A 96 -6.23 10.04 -1.02
CA ASN A 96 -7.05 9.19 -1.88
C ASN A 96 -8.55 9.27 -1.51
N GLY A 97 -8.90 9.95 -0.41
CA GLY A 97 -10.26 10.13 0.08
C GLY A 97 -10.75 9.04 1.04
N MET A 98 -9.89 8.09 1.38
CA MET A 98 -10.09 7.03 2.35
C MET A 98 -9.06 7.23 3.47
N LEU A 99 -9.53 7.35 4.71
CA LEU A 99 -8.61 7.61 5.82
C LEU A 99 -7.71 6.38 6.07
N ASP A 100 -6.46 6.60 6.41
CA ASP A 100 -5.49 5.51 6.59
C ASP A 100 -5.64 4.84 7.96
N GLY A 101 -5.59 5.64 9.03
CA GLY A 101 -5.27 5.18 10.39
C GLY A 101 -6.16 4.06 10.93
N GLU A 102 -7.42 4.36 11.25
CA GLU A 102 -8.37 3.36 11.76
C GLU A 102 -9.13 2.61 10.65
N TYR A 103 -9.01 3.04 9.39
CA TYR A 103 -9.79 2.49 8.28
C TYR A 103 -8.92 1.59 7.40
N GLU A 104 -8.16 2.10 6.42
CA GLU A 104 -7.35 1.24 5.52
C GLU A 104 -6.39 0.32 6.31
N LEU A 105 -5.59 0.91 7.20
CA LEU A 105 -4.67 0.18 8.07
C LEU A 105 -5.42 -0.58 9.18
N GLY A 106 -6.66 -0.17 9.49
CA GLY A 106 -7.55 -0.87 10.41
C GLY A 106 -8.00 -2.24 9.90
N VAL A 107 -8.26 -2.37 8.60
CA VAL A 107 -8.58 -3.67 7.96
C VAL A 107 -7.40 -4.63 8.09
N ILE A 108 -6.17 -4.17 7.84
CA ILE A 108 -4.94 -4.94 8.06
C ILE A 108 -4.82 -5.35 9.54
N ALA A 109 -5.02 -4.41 10.48
CA ALA A 109 -4.95 -4.70 11.91
C ALA A 109 -5.97 -5.76 12.35
N ALA A 110 -7.19 -5.74 11.82
CA ALA A 110 -8.21 -6.72 12.16
C ALA A 110 -7.80 -8.14 11.76
N VAL A 111 -7.19 -8.31 10.58
CA VAL A 111 -6.65 -9.60 10.13
C VAL A 111 -5.44 -10.03 10.97
N LEU A 112 -4.51 -9.12 11.27
CA LEU A 112 -3.35 -9.39 12.14
C LEU A 112 -3.75 -9.73 13.59
N ASN A 113 -4.84 -9.16 14.08
CA ASN A 113 -5.31 -9.41 15.44
C ASN A 113 -6.14 -10.70 15.61
N ASN A 114 -6.50 -11.37 14.51
CA ASN A 114 -7.27 -12.60 14.54
C ASN A 114 -6.46 -13.78 13.97
N PRO A 115 -5.76 -14.57 14.82
CA PRO A 115 -4.98 -15.73 14.38
C PRO A 115 -5.77 -16.80 13.61
N ALA A 116 -7.10 -16.79 13.71
CA ALA A 116 -7.97 -17.72 13.01
C ALA A 116 -8.54 -17.15 11.69
N PHE A 117 -8.20 -15.91 11.32
CA PHE A 117 -8.72 -15.27 10.11
C PHE A 117 -8.27 -16.02 8.85
N ASN A 118 -9.25 -16.41 8.04
CA ASN A 118 -9.07 -17.09 6.76
C ASN A 118 -10.34 -16.94 5.93
N GLN A 119 -10.31 -16.03 4.97
CA GLN A 119 -11.45 -15.71 4.10
C GLN A 119 -10.94 -15.16 2.77
N ASN A 120 -11.63 -15.46 1.66
CA ASN A 120 -11.26 -14.98 0.33
C ASN A 120 -9.77 -15.18 -0.07
N GLY A 121 -9.10 -16.21 0.47
CA GLY A 121 -7.67 -16.41 0.28
C GLY A 121 -6.76 -15.50 1.13
N LEU A 122 -7.31 -14.51 1.82
CA LEU A 122 -6.64 -13.69 2.81
C LEU A 122 -6.54 -14.41 4.15
N THR A 123 -5.33 -14.55 4.69
CA THR A 123 -5.09 -15.21 5.97
C THR A 123 -4.28 -14.34 6.92
N HIS A 124 -4.49 -14.55 8.22
CA HIS A 124 -3.63 -13.97 9.26
C HIS A 124 -2.15 -14.32 9.05
N ALA A 125 -1.85 -15.57 8.69
CA ALA A 125 -0.48 -16.04 8.58
C ALA A 125 0.28 -15.34 7.45
N ASP A 126 -0.36 -15.16 6.29
CA ASP A 126 0.24 -14.47 5.14
C ASP A 126 0.38 -12.98 5.43
N THR A 127 -0.62 -12.37 6.06
CA THR A 127 -0.59 -10.94 6.46
C THR A 127 0.50 -10.66 7.49
N LEU A 128 0.66 -11.54 8.48
CA LEU A 128 1.73 -11.42 9.49
C LEU A 128 3.11 -11.59 8.85
N ALA A 129 3.27 -12.53 7.92
CA ALA A 129 4.53 -12.72 7.19
C ALA A 129 4.88 -11.50 6.33
N ALA A 130 3.90 -10.90 5.66
CA ALA A 130 4.09 -9.66 4.90
C ALA A 130 4.50 -8.50 5.81
N PHE A 131 3.80 -8.32 6.95
CA PHE A 131 4.12 -7.32 7.94
C PHE A 131 5.54 -7.46 8.50
N ASP A 132 5.92 -8.67 8.95
CA ASP A 132 7.23 -8.93 9.52
C ASP A 132 8.37 -8.67 8.52
N ASN A 133 8.17 -9.05 7.25
CA ASN A 133 9.12 -8.77 6.18
C ASN A 133 9.30 -7.26 5.96
N ASN A 134 8.19 -6.55 5.73
CA ASN A 134 8.20 -5.13 5.39
C ASN A 134 8.73 -4.29 6.56
N PHE A 135 8.28 -4.58 7.79
CA PHE A 135 8.78 -3.93 9.00
C PHE A 135 10.29 -4.10 9.15
N THR A 136 10.80 -5.31 8.90
CA THR A 136 12.23 -5.59 9.00
C THR A 136 13.04 -4.79 7.99
N ILE A 137 12.59 -4.73 6.73
CA ILE A 137 13.25 -3.94 5.67
C ILE A 137 13.26 -2.46 6.06
N LEU A 138 12.08 -1.90 6.36
CA LEU A 138 11.93 -0.47 6.67
C LEU A 138 12.76 -0.07 7.89
N LYS A 139 12.66 -0.83 8.98
CA LYS A 139 13.41 -0.55 10.21
C LYS A 139 14.91 -0.64 9.99
N THR A 140 15.37 -1.65 9.27
CA THR A 140 16.80 -1.81 8.97
C THR A 140 17.30 -0.62 8.15
N THR A 141 16.58 -0.23 7.09
CA THR A 141 16.96 0.90 6.25
C THR A 141 16.99 2.21 7.02
N VAL A 142 15.99 2.50 7.86
CA VAL A 142 15.96 3.73 8.69
C VAL A 142 17.09 3.74 9.73
N VAL A 143 17.39 2.60 10.36
CA VAL A 143 18.49 2.49 11.33
C VAL A 143 19.85 2.68 10.66
N ASP A 144 20.06 2.04 9.51
CA ASP A 144 21.30 2.19 8.72
C ASP A 144 21.44 3.64 8.23
N ALA A 145 20.33 4.25 7.81
CA ALA A 145 20.27 5.65 7.40
C ALA A 145 20.80 6.58 8.49
N LEU A 146 20.16 6.51 9.66
CA LEU A 146 20.48 7.36 10.80
C LEU A 146 21.88 7.08 11.36
N THR A 147 22.36 5.83 11.25
CA THR A 147 23.72 5.46 11.63
C THR A 147 24.75 6.11 10.71
N ALA A 148 24.53 6.06 9.39
CA ALA A 148 25.46 6.61 8.40
C ALA A 148 25.69 8.12 8.57
N VAL A 149 24.64 8.85 8.97
CA VAL A 149 24.71 10.31 9.23
C VAL A 149 25.01 10.66 10.70
N GLY A 150 25.16 9.67 11.58
CA GLY A 150 25.51 9.87 12.99
C GLY A 150 24.38 10.45 13.86
N TYR A 151 23.12 10.32 13.43
CA TYR A 151 21.95 10.83 14.16
C TYR A 151 21.20 9.77 14.97
N LEU A 152 21.49 8.48 14.79
CA LEU A 152 20.76 7.39 15.45
C LEU A 152 20.69 7.55 16.98
N GLU A 153 21.82 7.78 17.65
CA GLU A 153 21.85 7.95 19.11
C GLU A 153 21.02 9.16 19.57
N MET A 154 21.06 10.26 18.81
CA MET A 154 20.31 11.47 19.11
C MET A 154 18.81 11.25 18.95
N VAL A 155 18.39 10.62 17.85
CA VAL A 155 16.97 10.28 17.60
C VAL A 155 16.46 9.33 18.68
N ASN A 156 17.21 8.27 19.02
CA ASN A 156 16.83 7.35 20.09
C ASN A 156 16.75 8.03 21.47
N MET A 157 17.51 9.09 21.71
CA MET A 157 17.45 9.85 22.96
C MET A 157 16.25 10.81 23.00
N MET A 158 15.97 11.49 21.89
CA MET A 158 14.94 12.55 21.82
C MET A 158 13.54 12.01 21.50
N ALA A 159 13.48 10.93 20.72
CA ALA A 159 12.27 10.37 20.14
C ALA A 159 12.40 8.82 20.12
N PRO A 160 12.46 8.17 21.30
CA PRO A 160 12.82 6.75 21.43
C PRO A 160 11.88 5.78 20.71
N TYR A 161 10.65 6.19 20.41
CA TYR A 161 9.63 5.36 19.77
C TYR A 161 9.43 5.68 18.28
N LEU A 162 10.10 6.70 17.75
CA LEU A 162 9.88 7.20 16.40
C LEU A 162 10.22 6.16 15.33
N ILE A 163 11.41 5.56 15.42
CA ILE A 163 11.89 4.63 14.39
C ILE A 163 10.99 3.41 14.30
N ASP A 164 10.63 2.83 15.44
CA ASP A 164 9.77 1.64 15.49
C ASP A 164 8.36 1.95 15.00
N SER A 165 7.76 3.04 15.47
CA SER A 165 6.38 3.39 15.11
C SER A 165 6.26 3.85 13.65
N LEU A 166 7.27 4.54 13.13
CA LEU A 166 7.33 4.92 11.72
C LEU A 166 7.47 3.67 10.83
N SER A 167 8.41 2.79 11.16
CA SER A 167 8.62 1.55 10.38
C SER A 167 7.38 0.66 10.42
N TYR A 168 6.66 0.64 11.54
CA TYR A 168 5.39 -0.05 11.69
C TYR A 168 4.32 0.51 10.76
N ALA A 169 4.08 1.83 10.79
CA ALA A 169 3.09 2.47 9.93
C ALA A 169 3.42 2.24 8.44
N LEU A 170 4.68 2.46 8.04
CA LEU A 170 5.15 2.24 6.67
C LEU A 170 5.02 0.78 6.22
N ALA A 171 5.15 -0.20 7.12
CA ALA A 171 4.93 -1.60 6.78
C ALA A 171 3.46 -1.88 6.42
N GLY A 172 2.52 -1.15 7.02
CA GLY A 172 1.10 -1.20 6.66
C GLY A 172 0.84 -0.62 5.27
N TYR A 173 1.40 0.55 4.95
CA TYR A 173 1.31 1.12 3.60
C TYR A 173 1.92 0.21 2.52
N ALA A 174 3.04 -0.46 2.83
CA ALA A 174 3.62 -1.44 1.91
C ALA A 174 2.71 -2.67 1.69
N ILE A 175 1.88 -3.05 2.67
CA ILE A 175 0.90 -4.13 2.54
C ILE A 175 -0.27 -3.71 1.64
N LEU A 176 -0.75 -2.46 1.73
CA LEU A 176 -1.82 -1.93 0.85
C LEU A 176 -1.49 -2.15 -0.62
N GLY A 177 -0.24 -1.90 -1.01
CA GLY A 177 0.35 -2.45 -2.23
C GLY A 177 -0.24 -1.97 -3.56
N ASP A 178 -1.18 -1.04 -3.57
CA ASP A 178 -1.62 -0.36 -4.78
C ASP A 178 -0.57 0.66 -5.24
N ASP A 179 -0.63 1.02 -6.53
CA ASP A 179 0.35 1.89 -7.17
C ASP A 179 0.48 3.25 -6.46
N ASN A 180 -0.62 3.81 -5.94
CA ASN A 180 -0.60 5.08 -5.23
C ASN A 180 0.07 4.93 -3.86
N SER A 181 -0.31 3.91 -3.08
CA SER A 181 0.34 3.61 -1.80
C SER A 181 1.85 3.36 -1.95
N LEU A 182 2.26 2.62 -2.97
CA LEU A 182 3.67 2.34 -3.24
C LEU A 182 4.43 3.57 -3.73
N ALA A 183 3.81 4.40 -4.56
CA ALA A 183 4.43 5.64 -5.02
C ALA A 183 4.53 6.69 -3.90
N ALA A 184 3.55 6.76 -3.01
CA ALA A 184 3.60 7.57 -1.80
C ALA A 184 4.73 7.11 -0.86
N LEU A 185 4.88 5.79 -0.70
CA LEU A 185 5.97 5.20 0.06
C LEU A 185 7.34 5.53 -0.56
N ASP A 186 7.48 5.41 -1.88
CA ASP A 186 8.70 5.78 -2.61
C ASP A 186 9.01 7.27 -2.47
N ALA A 187 8.02 8.15 -2.58
CA ALA A 187 8.22 9.59 -2.38
C ALA A 187 8.71 9.91 -0.96
N LEU A 188 8.12 9.29 0.07
CA LEU A 188 8.50 9.48 1.47
C LEU A 188 9.89 8.90 1.77
N LEU A 189 10.20 7.72 1.26
CA LEU A 189 11.49 7.07 1.44
C LEU A 189 12.58 7.69 0.57
N GLY A 190 12.21 8.28 -0.56
CA GLY A 190 13.07 9.07 -1.44
C GLY A 190 13.71 10.26 -0.73
N LEU A 191 13.05 10.81 0.30
CA LEU A 191 13.65 11.82 1.18
C LEU A 191 14.87 11.29 1.96
N LEU A 192 15.01 9.97 2.13
CA LEU A 192 16.22 9.36 2.70
C LEU A 192 17.42 9.45 1.74
N ALA A 193 17.19 9.53 0.44
CA ALA A 193 18.26 9.72 -0.54
C ALA A 193 19.00 11.05 -0.34
N ASP A 194 18.28 12.09 0.09
CA ASP A 194 18.86 13.41 0.36
C ASP A 194 19.82 13.43 1.56
N ILE A 195 19.71 12.44 2.46
CA ILE A 195 20.66 12.24 3.57
C ILE A 195 21.74 11.19 3.24
N GLY A 196 21.83 10.76 1.97
CA GLY A 196 22.88 9.89 1.45
C GLY A 196 22.61 8.40 1.64
N VAL A 197 21.34 8.01 1.70
CA VAL A 197 20.93 6.63 1.96
C VAL A 197 20.08 6.14 0.82
N THR A 198 20.40 4.98 0.28
CA THR A 198 19.57 4.36 -0.75
C THR A 198 18.23 3.96 -0.14
N PRO A 199 17.09 4.48 -0.64
CA PRO A 199 15.77 3.99 -0.25
C PRO A 199 15.66 2.48 -0.55
N PRO A 200 14.83 1.73 0.20
CA PRO A 200 14.56 0.33 -0.15
C PRO A 200 13.85 0.27 -1.51
N ASP A 201 14.09 -0.80 -2.26
CA ASP A 201 13.41 -1.02 -3.53
C ASP A 201 11.95 -1.40 -3.24
N PRO A 202 10.94 -0.76 -3.86
CA PRO A 202 9.54 -1.17 -3.72
C PRO A 202 9.32 -2.66 -4.03
N GLU A 203 10.13 -3.26 -4.91
CA GLU A 203 10.07 -4.70 -5.22
C GLU A 203 10.48 -5.62 -4.05
N ASP A 204 11.18 -5.09 -3.03
CA ASP A 204 11.57 -5.86 -1.84
C ASP A 204 10.38 -6.05 -0.86
N PHE A 205 9.30 -5.28 -1.02
CA PHE A 205 8.13 -5.38 -0.17
C PHE A 205 7.22 -6.55 -0.56
N THR A 206 6.68 -7.22 0.46
CA THR A 206 5.58 -8.15 0.29
C THR A 206 4.27 -7.37 0.31
N THR A 207 3.69 -7.17 -0.86
CA THR A 207 2.41 -6.47 -1.04
C THR A 207 1.23 -7.43 -0.95
N MET A 208 0.08 -6.95 -0.48
CA MET A 208 -1.18 -7.71 -0.44
C MET A 208 -2.34 -6.91 -1.02
N GLY A 209 -2.06 -6.07 -2.02
CA GLY A 209 -3.03 -5.17 -2.63
C GLY A 209 -4.20 -5.85 -3.32
N ALA A 210 -4.09 -7.13 -3.68
CA ALA A 210 -5.22 -7.92 -4.15
C ALA A 210 -6.38 -8.02 -3.14
N TRP A 211 -6.13 -7.70 -1.86
CA TRP A 211 -7.15 -7.65 -0.81
C TRP A 211 -7.26 -6.28 -0.15
N PHE A 212 -6.13 -5.63 0.15
CA PHE A 212 -6.13 -4.41 0.96
C PHE A 212 -6.08 -3.11 0.17
N ALA A 213 -5.85 -3.13 -1.15
CA ALA A 213 -5.94 -1.92 -1.95
C ALA A 213 -7.35 -1.33 -1.84
N HIS A 214 -7.46 -0.01 -1.96
CA HIS A 214 -8.75 0.66 -1.83
C HIS A 214 -9.79 0.20 -2.89
N ASP A 215 -9.36 -0.20 -4.08
CA ASP A 215 -10.23 -0.77 -5.12
C ASP A 215 -10.25 -2.32 -5.13
N ALA A 216 -9.65 -2.97 -4.14
CA ALA A 216 -9.73 -4.42 -3.97
C ALA A 216 -10.94 -4.84 -3.12
N ASP A 217 -11.23 -6.14 -3.14
CA ASP A 217 -12.34 -6.78 -2.42
C ASP A 217 -11.78 -7.76 -1.39
N ALA A 218 -11.63 -7.30 -0.15
CA ALA A 218 -10.97 -8.07 0.90
C ALA A 218 -11.74 -9.34 1.27
N ASP A 219 -13.07 -9.34 1.20
CA ASP A 219 -13.92 -10.41 1.69
C ASP A 219 -14.61 -11.27 0.63
N GLY A 220 -14.59 -10.82 -0.63
CA GLY A 220 -15.04 -11.53 -1.81
C GLY A 220 -16.54 -11.37 -2.08
N ASP A 221 -17.18 -10.32 -1.59
CA ASP A 221 -18.61 -10.08 -1.81
C ASP A 221 -18.95 -9.26 -3.06
N GLY A 222 -17.91 -8.78 -3.77
CA GLY A 222 -18.03 -8.01 -5.00
C GLY A 222 -18.16 -6.50 -4.80
N CYS A 223 -18.02 -6.00 -3.56
CA CYS A 223 -17.74 -4.60 -3.28
C CYS A 223 -16.24 -4.36 -3.13
N THR A 224 -15.79 -3.20 -3.59
CA THR A 224 -14.45 -2.71 -3.24
C THR A 224 -14.42 -2.16 -1.81
N ASN A 225 -13.24 -2.19 -1.19
CA ASN A 225 -12.98 -1.56 0.10
C ASN A 225 -13.41 -0.08 0.13
N ARG A 226 -13.28 0.62 -1.01
CA ARG A 226 -13.71 2.01 -1.19
C ARG A 226 -15.23 2.18 -1.24
N GLU A 227 -15.96 1.29 -1.91
CA GLU A 227 -17.42 1.32 -1.93
C GLU A 227 -18.00 1.08 -0.53
N GLU A 228 -17.44 0.12 0.20
CA GLU A 228 -17.82 -0.13 1.58
C GLU A 228 -17.44 1.01 2.52
N TYR A 229 -16.28 1.63 2.31
CA TYR A 229 -15.89 2.82 3.06
C TYR A 229 -16.91 3.95 2.85
N ALA A 230 -17.28 4.23 1.60
CA ALA A 230 -18.28 5.24 1.29
C ALA A 230 -19.64 4.94 1.94
N ALA A 231 -20.01 3.67 2.09
CA ALA A 231 -21.26 3.24 2.71
C ALA A 231 -21.22 3.29 4.25
N TYR A 232 -20.10 2.89 4.86
CA TYR A 232 -20.04 2.54 6.28
C TYR A 232 -19.13 3.44 7.13
N ALA A 233 -18.20 4.20 6.54
CA ALA A 233 -17.25 5.00 7.31
C ALA A 233 -17.92 6.05 8.22
N GLY A 234 -19.09 6.57 7.79
CA GLY A 234 -19.89 7.51 8.58
C GLY A 234 -20.50 6.90 9.86
N ALA A 235 -20.56 5.58 9.98
CA ALA A 235 -20.94 4.87 11.20
C ALA A 235 -19.75 4.67 12.17
N GLY A 236 -18.52 4.90 11.71
CA GLY A 236 -17.27 4.76 12.46
C GLY A 236 -16.37 3.67 11.89
N ALA A 237 -15.06 3.80 12.14
CA ALA A 237 -14.03 2.90 11.63
C ALA A 237 -14.28 1.43 11.96
N ALA A 238 -14.67 1.11 13.21
CA ALA A 238 -14.94 -0.27 13.61
C ALA A 238 -16.07 -0.92 12.80
N THR A 239 -17.11 -0.16 12.43
CA THR A 239 -18.20 -0.67 11.59
C THR A 239 -17.75 -0.89 10.16
N TYR A 240 -16.97 0.03 9.61
CA TYR A 240 -16.37 -0.17 8.29
C TYR A 240 -15.49 -1.42 8.26
N VAL A 241 -14.54 -1.56 9.19
CA VAL A 241 -13.61 -2.69 9.25
C VAL A 241 -14.32 -4.03 9.47
N GLU A 242 -15.38 -4.06 10.28
CA GLU A 242 -16.19 -5.26 10.47
C GLU A 242 -16.91 -5.68 9.18
N ASN A 243 -17.43 -4.71 8.42
CA ASN A 243 -18.15 -4.99 7.18
C ASN A 243 -17.19 -5.37 6.05
N ALA A 244 -16.06 -4.67 5.90
CA ALA A 244 -15.05 -4.95 4.87
C ALA A 244 -14.35 -6.30 4.98
N LEU A 245 -14.65 -7.07 6.04
CA LEU A 245 -14.15 -8.41 6.26
C LEU A 245 -15.31 -9.42 6.44
N ASN A 246 -16.52 -9.08 6.01
CA ASN A 246 -17.72 -9.86 6.23
C ASN A 246 -18.59 -9.95 4.95
N PRO A 247 -18.48 -11.06 4.18
CA PRO A 247 -19.05 -11.16 2.85
C PRO A 247 -20.58 -11.34 2.85
N ALA A 248 -21.19 -11.25 4.04
CA ALA A 248 -22.64 -11.24 4.22
C ALA A 248 -23.21 -9.81 4.36
N VAL A 249 -22.36 -8.77 4.40
CA VAL A 249 -22.76 -7.38 4.66
C VAL A 249 -22.12 -6.44 3.63
N PHE A 250 -22.80 -6.27 2.51
CA PHE A 250 -22.42 -5.34 1.45
C PHE A 250 -23.48 -4.24 1.23
N PRO A 251 -23.09 -3.05 0.76
CA PRO A 251 -24.01 -2.06 0.23
C PRO A 251 -24.76 -2.56 -1.01
N GLU A 252 -26.01 -2.09 -1.19
CA GLU A 252 -26.79 -2.40 -2.38
C GLU A 252 -26.17 -1.73 -3.61
N GLY A 253 -25.94 -2.50 -4.68
CA GLY A 253 -25.44 -1.99 -5.96
C GLY A 253 -24.02 -2.43 -6.31
N CYS A 254 -23.29 -3.03 -5.36
CA CYS A 254 -22.05 -3.73 -5.68
C CYS A 254 -22.31 -4.95 -6.57
N GLY A 255 -21.36 -5.25 -7.46
CA GLY A 255 -21.49 -6.38 -8.38
C GLY A 255 -22.56 -6.23 -9.47
N ALA A 256 -23.14 -5.04 -9.66
CA ALA A 256 -23.89 -4.73 -10.88
C ALA A 256 -22.88 -4.48 -12.01
N GLU A 257 -22.62 -5.52 -12.82
CA GLU A 257 -21.83 -5.37 -14.04
C GLU A 257 -22.35 -4.20 -14.89
N GLY A 258 -21.50 -3.19 -15.07
CA GLY A 258 -21.71 -2.05 -15.96
C GLY A 258 -22.32 -0.84 -15.26
N GLU A 259 -21.47 0.06 -14.77
CA GLU A 259 -21.23 1.40 -15.37
C GLU A 259 -20.30 2.18 -14.41
N GLY A 260 -19.04 1.75 -14.34
CA GLY A 260 -17.95 2.52 -13.73
C GLY A 260 -16.90 2.79 -14.80
N GLU A 261 -16.82 4.04 -15.28
CA GLU A 261 -15.67 4.50 -16.04
C GLU A 261 -14.47 4.59 -15.09
N GLY A 262 -13.69 3.52 -15.04
CA GLY A 262 -12.45 3.42 -14.29
C GLY A 262 -11.83 2.06 -14.61
N GLU A 263 -10.86 2.05 -15.51
CA GLU A 263 -10.14 0.82 -15.86
C GLU A 263 -9.32 0.36 -14.64
N GLY A 264 -9.62 -0.86 -14.17
CA GLY A 264 -8.96 -1.45 -13.01
C GLY A 264 -9.57 -2.80 -12.61
N GLU A 265 -9.40 -3.77 -13.50
CA GLU A 265 -9.51 -5.23 -13.30
C GLU A 265 -10.81 -5.84 -12.72
N ILE A 266 -11.54 -6.50 -13.63
CA ILE A 266 -12.66 -7.40 -13.34
C ILE A 266 -12.10 -8.69 -12.69
N PRO A 267 -12.62 -9.13 -11.53
CA PRO A 267 -12.26 -10.42 -10.98
C PRO A 267 -12.78 -11.54 -11.89
N GLY A 268 -11.87 -12.18 -12.63
CA GLY A 268 -12.17 -13.29 -13.53
C GLY A 268 -11.67 -13.09 -14.97
N GLU A 269 -11.17 -11.91 -15.32
CA GLU A 269 -10.54 -11.70 -16.64
C GLU A 269 -9.11 -12.24 -16.67
N VAL A 270 -8.70 -12.75 -17.84
CA VAL A 270 -7.31 -13.12 -18.10
C VAL A 270 -6.76 -12.09 -19.08
N VAL A 271 -5.92 -11.19 -18.57
CA VAL A 271 -5.35 -10.10 -19.36
C VAL A 271 -3.98 -10.54 -19.89
N ILE A 272 -3.73 -10.30 -21.18
CA ILE A 272 -2.39 -10.50 -21.76
C ILE A 272 -1.66 -9.16 -21.74
N VAL A 273 -0.57 -9.08 -20.99
CA VAL A 273 0.34 -7.93 -20.98
C VAL A 273 1.60 -8.23 -21.77
N GLY A 274 2.05 -7.27 -22.57
CA GLY A 274 3.26 -7.36 -23.37
C GLY A 274 3.27 -6.35 -24.51
N PRO A 275 4.40 -6.21 -25.23
CA PRO A 275 4.52 -5.21 -26.28
C PRO A 275 3.68 -5.58 -27.51
N GLY A 276 2.77 -4.69 -27.91
CA GLY A 276 1.92 -4.88 -29.11
C GLY A 276 2.63 -4.66 -30.46
N LEU A 277 3.84 -4.10 -30.44
CA LEU A 277 4.71 -3.91 -31.60
C LEU A 277 6.15 -4.22 -31.20
N VAL A 278 6.83 -5.07 -31.97
CA VAL A 278 8.22 -5.50 -31.72
C VAL A 278 9.02 -5.57 -33.02
N GLU A 279 10.34 -5.41 -32.95
CA GLU A 279 11.23 -5.50 -34.11
C GLU A 279 11.53 -6.96 -34.49
N VAL A 280 11.75 -7.22 -35.79
CA VAL A 280 12.17 -8.55 -36.25
C VAL A 280 13.55 -8.90 -35.69
N ASN A 281 13.71 -10.14 -35.22
CA ASN A 281 14.85 -10.69 -34.47
C ASN A 281 15.00 -10.17 -33.03
N SER A 282 13.98 -9.50 -32.46
CA SER A 282 13.95 -9.22 -31.03
C SER A 282 13.31 -10.37 -30.24
N ARG A 283 13.46 -10.31 -28.91
CA ARG A 283 12.72 -11.14 -27.96
C ARG A 283 11.37 -10.51 -27.65
N LEU A 284 10.29 -11.29 -27.72
CA LEU A 284 8.95 -10.95 -27.26
C LEU A 284 8.61 -11.80 -26.04
N GLU A 285 7.99 -11.19 -25.04
CA GLU A 285 7.42 -11.87 -23.90
C GLU A 285 6.01 -11.34 -23.66
N LEU A 286 5.02 -12.24 -23.69
CA LEU A 286 3.63 -11.98 -23.34
C LEU A 286 3.32 -12.70 -22.03
N ARG A 287 2.65 -12.04 -21.09
CA ARG A 287 2.30 -12.61 -19.79
C ARG A 287 0.80 -12.58 -19.57
N ALA A 288 0.25 -13.66 -19.05
CA ALA A 288 -1.11 -13.71 -18.57
C ALA A 288 -1.15 -13.20 -17.13
N VAL A 289 -1.84 -12.07 -16.91
CA VAL A 289 -2.16 -11.52 -15.58
C VAL A 289 -3.57 -11.96 -15.24
N THR A 290 -3.70 -12.71 -14.15
CA THR A 290 -4.99 -13.23 -13.67
C THR A 290 -4.85 -13.71 -12.23
N ALA A 291 -5.93 -13.62 -11.46
CA ALA A 291 -6.06 -14.26 -10.15
C ALA A 291 -6.37 -15.77 -10.24
N LEU A 292 -6.65 -16.29 -11.45
CA LEU A 292 -7.01 -17.70 -11.66
C LEU A 292 -5.77 -18.62 -11.55
N THR A 293 -5.90 -19.73 -10.83
CA THR A 293 -4.88 -20.79 -10.76
C THR A 293 -5.30 -21.98 -11.63
N GLY A 294 -4.41 -22.45 -12.51
CA GLY A 294 -4.79 -23.47 -13.50
C GLY A 294 -3.71 -23.79 -14.54
N THR A 295 -4.10 -24.53 -15.58
CA THR A 295 -3.24 -24.78 -16.76
C THR A 295 -3.50 -23.72 -17.82
N PHE A 296 -2.43 -23.10 -18.35
CA PHE A 296 -2.55 -22.08 -19.40
C PHE A 296 -2.54 -22.74 -20.77
N THR A 297 -3.25 -22.13 -21.72
CA THR A 297 -3.28 -22.57 -23.12
C THR A 297 -3.23 -21.34 -24.01
N TRP A 298 -2.13 -21.18 -24.74
CA TRP A 298 -1.95 -20.06 -25.66
C TRP A 298 -2.47 -20.39 -27.07
N LEU A 299 -3.14 -19.42 -27.68
CA LEU A 299 -3.62 -19.46 -29.04
C LEU A 299 -3.09 -18.27 -29.83
N LYS A 300 -2.81 -18.50 -31.11
CA LYS A 300 -2.47 -17.45 -32.08
C LYS A 300 -3.42 -17.55 -33.27
N ASN A 301 -4.17 -16.49 -33.55
CA ASN A 301 -5.22 -16.48 -34.57
C ASN A 301 -6.19 -17.67 -34.40
N GLU A 302 -6.51 -18.02 -33.15
CA GLU A 302 -7.35 -19.17 -32.76
C GLU A 302 -6.74 -20.56 -32.97
N GLU A 303 -5.49 -20.66 -33.43
CA GLU A 303 -4.75 -21.92 -33.53
C GLU A 303 -3.94 -22.17 -32.25
N LEU A 304 -3.99 -23.42 -31.76
CA LEU A 304 -3.34 -23.83 -30.52
C LEU A 304 -1.81 -23.84 -30.67
N LEU A 305 -1.11 -23.28 -29.68
CA LEU A 305 0.34 -23.43 -29.50
C LEU A 305 0.60 -24.59 -28.52
N GLU A 306 0.77 -25.82 -29.04
CA GLU A 306 0.71 -27.08 -28.27
C GLU A 306 1.71 -27.17 -27.09
N ASP A 307 2.84 -26.46 -27.16
CA ASP A 307 3.89 -26.54 -26.15
C ASP A 307 3.86 -25.38 -25.12
N GLU A 308 2.97 -24.41 -25.29
CA GLU A 308 2.94 -23.17 -24.51
C GLU A 308 1.88 -23.25 -23.41
N THR A 309 2.30 -23.69 -22.23
CA THR A 309 1.41 -24.00 -21.08
C THR A 309 1.71 -23.19 -19.81
N GLY A 310 2.67 -22.28 -19.87
CA GLY A 310 3.01 -21.38 -18.77
C GLY A 310 2.17 -20.09 -18.78
N SER A 311 2.25 -19.34 -17.69
CA SER A 311 1.69 -17.98 -17.59
C SER A 311 2.43 -16.95 -18.43
N SER A 312 3.53 -17.33 -19.09
CA SER A 312 4.30 -16.50 -20.01
C SER A 312 4.57 -17.25 -21.31
N LEU A 313 4.47 -16.52 -22.42
CA LEU A 313 4.84 -16.96 -23.78
C LEU A 313 6.06 -16.15 -24.23
N VAL A 314 7.15 -16.84 -24.55
CA VAL A 314 8.42 -16.22 -24.94
C VAL A 314 8.78 -16.60 -26.38
N ILE A 315 9.06 -15.60 -27.21
CA ILE A 315 9.56 -15.78 -28.58
C ILE A 315 10.90 -15.05 -28.70
N ASP A 316 12.01 -15.80 -28.70
CA ASP A 316 13.37 -15.20 -28.65
C ASP A 316 13.83 -14.56 -29.98
N ASN A 317 13.26 -14.98 -31.12
CA ASN A 317 13.64 -14.48 -32.45
C ASN A 317 12.38 -14.20 -33.29
N VAL A 318 11.71 -13.10 -32.97
CA VAL A 318 10.45 -12.71 -33.64
C VAL A 318 10.65 -12.54 -35.14
N ASN A 319 9.74 -13.07 -35.94
CA ASN A 319 9.69 -12.90 -37.39
C ASN A 319 8.28 -12.53 -37.88
N GLU A 320 8.13 -12.21 -39.17
CA GLU A 320 6.83 -11.75 -39.71
C GLU A 320 5.69 -12.76 -39.48
N SER A 321 5.99 -14.06 -39.49
CA SER A 321 4.96 -15.08 -39.25
C SER A 321 4.44 -15.05 -37.82
N ASP A 322 5.15 -14.45 -36.86
CA ASP A 322 4.74 -14.30 -35.46
C ASP A 322 3.65 -13.25 -35.27
N SER A 323 3.35 -12.43 -36.28
CA SER A 323 2.24 -11.49 -36.22
C SER A 323 0.89 -12.21 -36.11
N GLY A 324 0.01 -11.68 -35.25
CA GLY A 324 -1.33 -12.22 -35.06
C GLY A 324 -1.99 -11.77 -33.77
N ALA A 325 -3.24 -12.16 -33.60
CA ALA A 325 -3.96 -11.99 -32.34
C ALA A 325 -3.61 -13.15 -31.39
N TYR A 326 -3.16 -12.83 -30.19
CA TYR A 326 -2.86 -13.80 -29.14
C TYR A 326 -4.02 -13.86 -28.13
N ARG A 327 -4.36 -15.06 -27.70
CA ARG A 327 -5.35 -15.32 -26.65
C ARG A 327 -4.80 -16.38 -25.70
N VAL A 328 -5.14 -16.29 -24.43
CA VAL A 328 -4.79 -17.29 -23.42
C VAL A 328 -6.07 -17.78 -22.75
N ILE A 329 -6.13 -19.08 -22.48
CA ILE A 329 -7.22 -19.72 -21.75
C ILE A 329 -6.62 -20.34 -20.49
N VAL A 330 -7.29 -20.19 -19.35
CA VAL A 330 -6.88 -20.79 -18.07
C VAL A 330 -7.89 -21.84 -17.67
N ASP A 331 -7.47 -23.11 -17.64
CA ASP A 331 -8.28 -24.20 -17.11
C ASP A 331 -8.02 -24.33 -15.59
N THR A 332 -8.99 -23.88 -14.80
CA THR A 332 -8.94 -23.91 -13.33
C THR A 332 -9.32 -25.26 -12.73
N GLY A 333 -9.62 -26.27 -13.55
CA GLY A 333 -9.96 -27.63 -13.10
C GLY A 333 -11.30 -27.77 -12.36
N GLY A 334 -12.15 -26.74 -12.40
CA GLY A 334 -13.42 -26.69 -11.66
C GLY A 334 -14.55 -27.51 -12.31
N LYS A 335 -15.11 -28.46 -11.54
CA LYS A 335 -16.44 -29.03 -11.83
C LYS A 335 -17.48 -27.91 -11.79
N ALA A 336 -18.35 -27.86 -12.81
CA ALA A 336 -19.50 -26.97 -12.87
C ALA A 336 -20.31 -27.03 -11.55
N LEU A 337 -20.56 -25.86 -10.97
CA LEU A 337 -21.62 -25.62 -9.98
C LEU A 337 -22.99 -25.70 -10.67
#